data_AF-A0A023D6F6-F1
#
_entry.id   AF-A0A023D6F6-F1
#
_cell.length_a   1.000
_cell.length_b   1.000
_cell.length_c   1.000
_cell.angle_alpha   90.00
_cell.angle_beta   90.00
_cell.angle_gamma   90.00
#
_symmetry.space_group_name_H-M   'P 1'
#
loop_
_entity.id
_entity.type
_entity.pdbx_description
1 polymer ?
#
loop_
_entity_poly.entity_id
_entity_poly.type
_entity_poly.pdbx_seq_one_letter_code
_entity_poly.pdbx_strand_id
1 'polypeptide(L)'
;MTGARDLNSPLASQITNEDGTLTAQGTAFLRRLWERTGYAPGVDAAWLQTESDEALLQAALAEARATAALSHANEALDLAMRILGQALAIEAVARKSLELAQDCATLAVTTGLSARAGNSDAAMIYAITRDAR
;
A
#
# COMPACT_ATOMS: atom_id res chain seq x y z
N MET A 1 -36.34 14.30 24.05
CA MET A 1 -35.64 14.10 22.77
C MET A 1 -34.44 15.02 22.72
N THR A 2 -33.29 14.59 23.21
CA THR A 2 -32.05 15.37 23.18
C THR A 2 -31.22 14.94 21.97
N GLY A 3 -31.61 15.41 20.79
CA GLY A 3 -30.74 15.33 19.60
C GLY A 3 -29.50 16.19 19.81
N ALA A 4 -28.42 15.89 19.07
CA ALA A 4 -27.23 16.71 19.05
C ALA A 4 -27.63 18.19 18.80
N ARG A 5 -27.23 19.09 19.70
CA ARG A 5 -27.51 20.53 19.55
C ARG A 5 -26.92 21.00 18.22
N ASP A 6 -27.78 21.44 17.32
CA ASP A 6 -27.36 22.01 16.05
C ASP A 6 -26.69 23.37 16.30
N LEU A 7 -25.36 23.35 16.38
CA LEU A 7 -24.54 24.55 16.52
C LEU A 7 -24.57 25.41 15.25
N ASN A 8 -25.21 24.96 14.17
CA ASN A 8 -25.37 25.72 12.94
C ASN A 8 -26.63 26.59 12.89
N SER A 9 -27.55 26.47 13.85
CA SER A 9 -28.78 27.27 13.84
C SER A 9 -28.48 28.78 13.89
N PRO A 10 -29.04 29.59 12.97
CA PRO A 10 -28.88 31.04 12.95
C PRO A 10 -29.58 31.75 14.11
N LEU A 11 -30.44 31.04 14.85
CA LEU A 11 -31.12 31.54 16.04
C LEU A 11 -30.43 30.94 17.27
N ALA A 12 -29.45 31.68 17.81
CA ALA A 12 -28.91 31.38 19.12
C ALA A 12 -30.00 31.67 20.17
N SER A 13 -30.70 30.63 20.62
CA SER A 13 -31.73 30.76 21.66
C SER A 13 -31.15 31.26 22.99
N GLN A 14 -29.84 31.09 23.19
CA GLN A 14 -29.10 31.61 24.34
C GLN A 14 -27.63 31.81 23.93
N ILE A 15 -27.12 33.05 24.02
CA ILE A 15 -25.75 33.39 23.62
C ILE A 15 -24.79 33.22 24.81
N THR A 16 -25.24 33.52 26.02
CA THR A 16 -24.46 33.45 27.26
C THR A 16 -25.06 32.48 28.27
N ASN A 17 -24.22 31.77 29.00
CA ASN A 17 -24.60 30.98 30.16
C ASN A 17 -25.09 31.90 31.30
N GLU A 18 -25.69 31.31 32.33
CA GLU A 18 -26.14 32.03 33.53
C GLU A 18 -24.97 32.74 34.24
N ASP A 19 -23.77 32.18 34.16
CA ASP A 19 -22.53 32.73 34.72
C ASP A 19 -21.93 33.88 33.88
N GLY A 20 -22.60 34.31 32.81
CA GLY A 20 -22.14 35.38 31.91
C GLY A 20 -21.10 34.98 30.87
N THR A 21 -20.65 33.71 30.86
CA THR A 21 -19.72 33.19 29.84
C THR A 21 -20.43 32.91 28.51
N LEU A 22 -19.72 33.01 27.39
CA LEU A 22 -20.26 32.66 26.07
C LEU A 22 -20.55 31.16 25.97
N THR A 23 -21.72 30.81 25.43
CA THR A 23 -22.05 29.44 25.04
C THR A 23 -21.32 29.06 23.75
N ALA A 24 -21.14 27.76 23.48
CA ALA A 24 -20.56 27.29 22.21
C ALA A 24 -21.30 27.82 20.97
N GLN A 25 -22.62 27.99 21.06
CA GLN A 25 -23.45 28.57 20.00
C GLN A 25 -23.22 30.08 19.85
N GLY A 26 -23.02 30.79 20.97
CA GLY A 26 -22.61 32.20 20.97
C GLY A 26 -21.25 32.41 20.34
N THR A 27 -20.27 31.56 20.63
CA THR A 27 -18.94 31.59 20.01
C THR A 27 -19.01 31.34 18.50
N ALA A 28 -19.76 30.33 18.08
CA ALA A 28 -19.97 30.03 16.66
C ALA A 28 -20.69 31.17 15.92
N PHE A 29 -21.66 31.83 16.56
CA PHE A 29 -22.35 32.99 16.01
C PHE A 29 -21.42 34.19 15.82
N LEU A 30 -20.62 34.53 16.83
CA LEU A 30 -19.65 35.64 16.75
C LEU A 30 -18.59 35.38 15.68
N ARG A 31 -18.10 34.15 15.57
CA ARG A 31 -17.17 33.74 14.51
C ARG A 31 -17.77 33.96 13.12
N ARG A 32 -19.01 33.52 12.89
CA ARG A 32 -19.69 33.73 11.59
C ARG A 32 -19.98 35.19 11.29
N LEU A 33 -20.31 35.96 12.32
CA LEU A 33 -20.48 37.40 12.19
C LEU A 33 -19.16 38.00 11.68
N TRP A 34 -18.04 37.67 12.33
CA TRP A 34 -16.71 38.11 11.92
C TRP A 34 -16.37 37.69 10.47
N GLU A 35 -16.54 36.41 10.13
CA GLU A 35 -16.28 35.88 8.77
C GLU A 35 -17.12 36.60 7.70
N ARG A 36 -18.33 37.07 8.03
CA ARG A 36 -19.24 37.73 7.08
C ARG A 36 -19.04 39.24 6.98
N THR A 37 -18.76 39.93 8.07
CA THR A 37 -18.71 41.40 8.12
C THR A 37 -17.32 41.96 8.34
N GLY A 38 -16.31 41.12 8.61
CA GLY A 38 -14.97 41.55 9.00
C GLY A 38 -14.91 42.24 10.37
N TYR A 39 -16.01 42.19 11.12
CA TYR A 39 -16.16 42.83 12.43
C TYR A 39 -17.21 42.10 13.27
N ALA A 40 -16.85 41.73 14.48
CA ALA A 40 -17.76 41.20 15.50
C ALA A 40 -17.42 41.83 16.85
N PRO A 41 -18.41 42.37 17.59
CA PRO A 41 -18.17 42.90 18.92
C PRO A 41 -17.65 41.78 19.85
N GLY A 42 -16.51 42.00 20.50
CA GLY A 42 -15.90 41.02 21.42
C GLY A 42 -14.85 40.09 20.78
N VAL A 43 -14.58 40.21 19.48
CA VAL A 43 -13.38 39.62 18.87
C VAL A 43 -12.18 40.53 19.17
N ASP A 44 -11.43 40.18 20.20
CA ASP A 44 -10.17 40.84 20.56
C ASP A 44 -9.00 40.28 19.72
N ALA A 45 -7.96 41.09 19.52
CA ALA A 45 -6.72 40.69 18.85
C ALA A 45 -6.10 39.43 19.49
N ALA A 46 -6.28 39.25 20.80
CA ALA A 46 -5.85 38.05 21.51
C ALA A 46 -6.55 36.77 20.99
N TRP A 47 -7.84 36.84 20.65
CA TRP A 47 -8.58 35.70 20.10
C TRP A 47 -8.11 35.34 18.69
N LEU A 48 -7.93 36.35 17.82
CA LEU A 48 -7.36 36.17 16.49
C LEU A 48 -5.96 35.54 16.56
N GLN A 49 -5.14 36.00 17.52
CA GLN A 49 -3.81 35.45 17.73
C GLN A 49 -3.89 33.96 18.12
N THR A 50 -4.75 33.60 19.09
CA THR A 50 -4.92 32.19 19.48
C THR A 50 -5.42 31.30 18.34
N GLU A 51 -6.35 31.78 17.51
CA GLU A 51 -6.85 31.01 16.37
C GLU A 51 -5.76 30.86 15.29
N SER A 52 -4.94 31.89 15.08
CA SER A 52 -3.80 31.82 14.16
C SER A 52 -2.73 30.85 14.65
N ASP A 53 -2.42 30.85 15.94
CA ASP A 53 -1.46 29.93 16.55
C ASP A 53 -1.93 28.48 16.44
N GLU A 54 -3.22 28.23 16.72
CA GLU A 54 -3.82 26.90 16.56
C GLU A 54 -3.79 26.45 15.10
N ALA A 55 -4.14 27.32 14.16
CA ALA A 55 -4.09 27.00 12.73
C ALA A 55 -2.66 26.66 12.26
N LEU A 56 -1.65 27.41 12.71
CA LEU A 56 -0.25 27.12 12.41
C LEU A 56 0.20 25.79 12.99
N LEU A 57 -0.20 25.47 14.22
CA LEU A 57 0.16 24.21 14.87
C LEU A 57 -0.51 23.01 14.16
N GLN A 58 -1.78 23.15 13.77
CA GLN A 58 -2.48 22.14 12.97
C GLN A 58 -1.85 21.95 11.58
N ALA A 59 -1.43 23.05 10.92
CA ALA A 59 -0.74 22.98 9.64
C ALA A 59 0.60 22.25 9.76
N ALA A 60 1.41 22.56 10.78
CA ALA A 60 2.68 21.90 11.04
C ALA A 60 2.50 20.40 11.35
N LEU A 61 1.46 20.03 12.12
CA LEU A 61 1.12 18.63 12.38
C LEU A 61 0.70 17.90 11.11
N ALA A 62 -0.08 18.55 10.24
CA ALA A 62 -0.50 17.98 8.97
C ALA A 62 0.71 17.74 8.05
N GLU A 63 1.63 18.69 7.97
CA GLU A 63 2.87 18.56 7.18
C GLU A 63 3.79 17.45 7.71
N ALA A 64 3.97 17.37 9.02
CA ALA A 64 4.74 16.29 9.65
C ALA A 64 4.13 14.91 9.37
N ARG A 65 2.80 14.78 9.46
CA ARG A 65 2.08 13.53 9.14
C ARG A 65 2.21 13.16 7.66
N ALA A 66 2.10 14.14 6.76
CA ALA A 66 2.27 13.92 5.32
C ALA A 66 3.69 13.45 5.00
N THR A 67 4.70 14.05 5.62
CA THR A 67 6.11 13.68 5.45
C THR A 67 6.39 12.27 5.98
N ALA A 68 5.85 11.93 7.15
CA ALA A 68 5.96 10.58 7.71
C ALA A 68 5.28 9.53 6.82
N ALA A 69 4.08 9.84 6.31
CA ALA A 69 3.37 8.95 5.39
C ALA A 69 4.15 8.71 4.09
N LEU A 70 4.80 9.76 3.55
CA LEU A 70 5.67 9.64 2.39
C LEU A 70 6.88 8.74 2.66
N SER A 71 7.51 8.87 3.83
CA SER A 71 8.62 8.00 4.25
C SER A 71 8.21 6.54 4.30
N HIS A 72 7.09 6.23 4.95
CA HIS A 72 6.58 4.86 5.02
C HIS A 72 6.19 4.29 3.65
N ALA A 73 5.66 5.13 2.75
CA ALA A 73 5.36 4.71 1.38
C ALA A 73 6.64 4.33 0.61
N ASN A 74 7.71 5.10 0.77
CA ASN A 74 9.01 4.81 0.16
C ASN A 74 9.63 3.52 0.73
N GLU A 75 9.57 3.32 2.05
CA GLU A 75 10.03 2.07 2.69
C GLU A 75 9.27 0.84 2.18
N ALA A 76 7.95 0.96 2.04
CA ALA A 76 7.11 -0.10 1.50
C ALA A 76 7.41 -0.40 0.03
N LEU A 77 7.68 0.63 -0.77
CA LEU A 77 8.08 0.48 -2.17
C LEU A 77 9.43 -0.24 -2.29
N ASP A 78 10.42 0.17 -1.50
CA ASP A 78 11.74 -0.48 -1.48
C ASP A 78 11.64 -1.96 -1.10
N LEU A 79 10.81 -2.29 -0.11
CA LEU A 79 10.54 -3.67 0.28
C LEU A 79 9.88 -4.45 -0.87
N ALA A 80 8.86 -3.87 -1.51
CA ALA A 80 8.19 -4.49 -2.65
C ALA A 80 9.16 -4.73 -3.82
N MET A 81 10.05 -3.78 -4.12
CA MET A 81 11.08 -3.93 -5.15
C MET A 81 12.05 -5.07 -4.83
N ARG A 82 12.48 -5.20 -3.57
CA ARG A 82 13.35 -6.32 -3.14
C ARG A 82 12.65 -7.67 -3.30
N ILE A 83 11.39 -7.77 -2.88
CA ILE A 83 10.59 -9.00 -3.03
C ILE A 83 10.41 -9.34 -4.51
N LEU A 84 10.09 -8.35 -5.35
CA LEU A 84 9.96 -8.56 -6.79
C LEU A 84 11.28 -9.06 -7.40
N GLY A 85 12.41 -8.48 -7.02
CA GLY A 85 13.74 -8.95 -7.45
C GLY A 85 14.01 -10.41 -7.04
N GLN A 86 13.65 -10.78 -5.81
CA GLN A 86 13.77 -12.17 -5.34
C GLN A 86 12.85 -13.11 -6.11
N ALA A 87 11.60 -12.71 -6.38
CA ALA A 87 10.64 -13.50 -7.14
C ALA A 87 11.13 -13.76 -8.58
N LEU A 88 11.66 -12.73 -9.25
CA LEU A 88 12.24 -12.87 -10.59
C LEU A 88 13.48 -13.79 -10.60
N ALA A 89 14.32 -13.73 -9.57
CA ALA A 89 15.45 -14.63 -9.43
C ALA A 89 14.99 -16.09 -9.26
N ILE A 90 13.97 -16.33 -8.44
CA ILE A 90 13.37 -17.66 -8.26
C ILE A 90 12.77 -18.16 -9.57
N GLU A 91 12.05 -17.31 -10.31
CA GLU A 91 11.49 -17.66 -11.61
C GLU A 91 12.59 -18.07 -12.60
N ALA A 92 13.69 -17.31 -12.67
CA ALA A 92 14.82 -17.63 -13.54
C ALA A 92 15.44 -18.99 -13.20
N VAL A 93 15.63 -19.29 -11.91
CA VAL A 93 16.14 -20.58 -11.45
C VAL A 93 15.17 -21.70 -11.78
N ALA A 94 13.85 -21.50 -11.59
CA ALA A 94 12.82 -22.48 -11.90
C ALA A 94 12.72 -22.78 -13.41
N ARG A 95 12.85 -21.75 -14.26
CA ARG A 95 12.90 -21.93 -15.73
C ARG A 95 14.12 -22.75 -16.13
N LYS A 96 15.28 -22.44 -15.56
CA LYS A 96 16.53 -23.17 -15.85
C LYS A 96 16.46 -24.62 -15.38
N SER A 97 15.89 -24.89 -14.20
CA SER A 97 15.74 -26.26 -13.71
C SER A 97 14.77 -27.08 -14.57
N LEU A 98 13.72 -26.44 -15.09
CA LEU A 98 12.80 -27.06 -16.04
C LEU A 98 13.50 -27.44 -17.35
N GLU A 99 14.30 -26.53 -17.91
CA GLU A 99 15.11 -26.78 -19.12
C GLU A 99 16.05 -27.98 -18.91
N LEU A 100 16.80 -28.00 -17.81
CA LEU A 100 17.69 -29.12 -17.48
C LEU A 100 16.91 -30.45 -17.29
N ALA A 101 15.72 -30.41 -16.72
CA ALA A 101 14.88 -31.60 -16.58
C ALA A 101 14.41 -32.14 -17.95
N GLN A 102 14.08 -31.25 -18.88
CA GLN A 102 13.72 -31.60 -20.26
C GLN A 102 14.90 -32.19 -21.02
N ASP A 103 16.10 -31.62 -20.86
CA ASP A 103 17.33 -32.15 -21.45
C ASP A 103 17.66 -33.54 -20.91
N CYS A 104 17.59 -33.73 -19.59
CA CYS A 104 17.80 -35.03 -18.96
C CYS A 104 16.79 -36.08 -19.44
N ALA A 105 15.50 -35.71 -19.59
CA ALA A 105 14.49 -36.60 -20.12
C ALA A 105 14.78 -37.00 -21.58
N THR A 106 15.21 -36.03 -22.40
CA THR A 106 15.58 -36.27 -23.80
C THR A 106 16.81 -37.19 -23.90
N LEU A 107 17.82 -36.96 -23.07
CA LEU A 107 19.00 -37.83 -22.96
C LEU A 107 18.62 -39.24 -22.52
N ALA A 108 17.74 -39.39 -21.54
CA ALA A 108 17.27 -40.71 -21.08
C ALA A 108 16.53 -41.48 -22.20
N VAL A 109 15.68 -40.79 -22.98
CA VAL A 109 14.98 -41.41 -24.10
C VAL A 109 15.94 -41.80 -25.23
N THR A 110 16.82 -40.90 -25.63
CA THR A 110 17.79 -41.15 -26.72
C THR A 110 18.80 -42.24 -26.37
N THR A 111 19.34 -42.23 -25.15
CA THR A 111 20.22 -43.32 -24.67
C THR A 111 19.50 -44.66 -24.59
N GLY A 112 18.24 -44.69 -24.12
CA GLY A 112 17.41 -45.90 -24.11
C GLY A 112 17.13 -46.46 -25.50
N LEU A 113 16.88 -45.60 -26.49
CA LEU A 113 16.69 -45.99 -27.89
C LEU A 113 17.99 -46.54 -28.49
N SER A 114 19.13 -45.86 -28.29
CA SER A 114 20.44 -46.32 -28.78
C SER A 114 20.87 -47.64 -28.15
N ALA A 115 20.62 -47.85 -26.85
CA ALA A 115 20.89 -49.12 -26.17
C ALA A 115 20.02 -50.27 -26.72
N ARG A 116 18.75 -50.01 -27.04
CA ARG A 116 17.86 -51.00 -27.67
C ARG A 116 18.30 -51.35 -29.09
N ALA A 117 18.70 -50.35 -29.88
CA ALA A 117 19.20 -50.57 -31.23
C ALA A 117 20.49 -51.43 -31.23
N GLY A 118 21.46 -51.09 -30.36
CA GLY A 118 22.69 -51.89 -30.22
C GLY A 118 22.47 -53.34 -29.79
N ASN A 119 21.50 -53.57 -28.89
CA ASN A 119 21.11 -54.93 -28.49
C ASN A 119 20.44 -55.71 -29.63
N SER A 120 19.66 -55.05 -30.48
CA SER A 120 19.03 -55.67 -31.67
C SER A 120 20.08 -56.08 -32.70
N ASP A 121 21.06 -55.21 -32.99
CA ASP A 121 22.12 -55.52 -33.95
C ASP A 121 23.02 -56.66 -33.46
N ALA A 122 23.37 -56.67 -32.17
CA ALA A 122 24.11 -57.77 -31.56
C ALA A 122 23.34 -59.10 -31.63
N ALA A 123 22.02 -59.08 -31.41
CA ALA A 123 21.17 -60.27 -31.54
C ALA A 123 21.07 -60.77 -32.98
N MET A 124 20.99 -59.87 -33.96
CA MET A 124 20.95 -60.22 -35.39
C MET A 124 22.27 -60.85 -35.87
N ILE A 125 23.42 -60.29 -35.45
CA ILE A 125 24.75 -60.86 -35.77
C ILE A 125 24.90 -62.25 -35.16
N TYR A 126 24.44 -62.46 -33.92
CA TYR A 126 24.46 -63.79 -33.29
C TYR A 126 23.57 -64.80 -34.02
N ALA A 127 22.39 -64.37 -34.52
CA ALA A 127 21.50 -65.24 -35.29
C ALA A 127 22.13 -65.66 -36.64
N ILE A 128 22.69 -64.71 -37.40
CA ILE A 128 23.33 -64.98 -38.70
C ILE A 128 24.54 -65.93 -38.54
N THR A 129 25.35 -65.71 -37.51
CA THR A 129 26.55 -66.54 -37.26
C THR A 129 26.22 -67.95 -36.75
N ARG A 130 25.03 -68.15 -36.18
CA ARG A 130 24.55 -69.46 -35.73
C ARG A 130 23.98 -70.30 -36.87
N ASP A 131 23.28 -69.69 -37.84
CA ASP A 131 22.69 -70.39 -38.99
C ASP A 131 23.71 -70.74 -40.09
N ALA A 132 24.92 -70.19 -40.02
CA ALA A 132 26.03 -70.49 -40.94
C ALA A 132 26.88 -71.72 -40.56
N ARG A 133 26.45 -72.51 -39.56
CA ARG A 133 27.07 -73.77 -39.13
C ARG A 133 26.15 -74.96 -39.37
#